data_AF-A0A9K3EAZ9-F1
#
_entry.id   AF-A0A9K3EAZ9-F1
#
_cell.length_a   1.000
_cell.length_b   1.000
_cell.length_c   1.000
_cell.angle_alpha   90.00
_cell.angle_beta   90.00
_cell.angle_gamma   90.00
#
_symmetry.space_group_name_H-M   'P 1'
#
loop_
_entity.id
_entity.type
_entity.pdbx_description
1 polymer ?
#
loop_
_entity_poly.entity_id
_entity_poly.type
_entity_poly.pdbx_seq_one_letter_code
_entity_poly.pdbx_strand_id
1 'polypeptide(L)'
;MDPAHSLSDSFDQDLSGGTLVPIRGLDSPLFGLEINPEKTKEDFRYASQNNGGVKNIMDSMGLGMVAEQLGELKLAELLDTPPPGLDEAVAISKVMQFVDSPEYSMFTRIVFDTAPTGHTLRLLSLPNFMDASIGKIMKMKKKIASATSAIKSVFGKEQPSLAEGPTDKLEQLRERMAKVRDLFRDSETTEFVIVTIPTVMAVRESSRLHASLKKEKVPVKRLIVNQILPPSATDCKFCSMKRKDQMRALDMIRSDPELGGLALTEAPLVDVEIRGIPALQFMGNMVWK
;
A
#
# COMPACT_ATOMS: atom_id res chain seq x y z
N MET A 1 -5.44 -4.66 -0.86
CA MET A 1 -4.19 -5.37 -1.18
C MET A 1 -3.95 -6.35 -0.08
N ASP A 2 -4.77 -7.38 -0.12
CA ASP A 2 -4.76 -8.47 0.83
C ASP A 2 -4.53 -9.74 0.00
N PRO A 3 -3.52 -10.56 0.32
CA PRO A 3 -3.34 -11.84 -0.34
C PRO A 3 -4.47 -12.84 -0.05
N ALA A 4 -5.25 -12.65 1.01
CA ALA A 4 -6.52 -13.33 1.20
C ALA A 4 -7.59 -12.56 0.40
N HIS A 5 -8.50 -13.25 -0.30
CA HIS A 5 -9.57 -12.69 -1.13
C HIS A 5 -10.66 -11.95 -0.31
N SER A 6 -10.25 -11.08 0.61
CA SER A 6 -11.06 -10.51 1.68
C SER A 6 -12.11 -9.54 1.17
N LEU A 7 -11.86 -8.87 0.05
CA LEU A 7 -12.83 -7.94 -0.53
C LEU A 7 -13.97 -8.72 -1.20
N SER A 8 -13.63 -9.74 -1.99
CA SER A 8 -14.61 -10.62 -2.65
C SER A 8 -15.49 -11.33 -1.63
N ASP A 9 -14.87 -11.85 -0.55
CA ASP A 9 -15.61 -12.49 0.55
C ASP A 9 -16.49 -11.51 1.32
N SER A 10 -16.01 -10.31 1.62
CA SER A 10 -16.79 -9.30 2.37
C SER A 10 -18.04 -8.87 1.61
N PHE A 11 -17.93 -8.64 0.30
CA PHE A 11 -19.05 -8.22 -0.55
C PHE A 11 -19.93 -9.37 -1.04
N ASP A 12 -19.50 -10.61 -0.82
CA ASP A 12 -20.12 -11.83 -1.37
C ASP A 12 -20.27 -11.78 -2.90
N GLN A 13 -19.28 -11.21 -3.58
CA GLN A 13 -19.24 -11.00 -5.02
C GLN A 13 -17.83 -11.26 -5.53
N ASP A 14 -17.70 -11.86 -6.72
CA ASP A 14 -16.40 -12.09 -7.32
C ASP A 14 -15.83 -10.76 -7.86
N LEU A 15 -14.82 -10.24 -7.16
CA LEU A 15 -14.08 -9.02 -7.53
C LEU A 15 -12.66 -9.37 -8.01
N SER A 16 -12.39 -10.65 -8.25
CA SER A 16 -11.10 -11.12 -8.71
C SER A 16 -10.84 -10.66 -10.15
N GLY A 17 -9.56 -10.58 -10.52
CA GLY A 17 -9.15 -10.27 -11.89
C GLY A 17 -8.46 -8.93 -12.12
N GLY A 18 -8.24 -8.13 -11.07
CA GLY A 18 -7.37 -6.95 -11.15
C GLY A 18 -7.92 -5.80 -12.01
N THR A 19 -9.23 -5.79 -12.26
CA THR A 19 -9.97 -4.73 -12.94
C THR A 19 -11.09 -4.19 -12.06
N LEU A 20 -11.60 -3.00 -12.36
CA LEU A 20 -12.71 -2.42 -11.61
C LEU A 20 -14.01 -3.19 -11.87
N VAL A 21 -14.63 -3.67 -10.80
CA VAL A 21 -15.91 -4.38 -10.85
C VAL A 21 -16.98 -3.56 -10.10
N PRO A 22 -18.13 -3.24 -10.73
CA PRO A 22 -19.21 -2.56 -10.04
C PRO A 22 -19.85 -3.50 -8.99
N ILE A 23 -20.00 -2.99 -7.77
CA ILE A 23 -20.65 -3.71 -6.68
C ILE A 23 -22.17 -3.66 -6.90
N ARG A 24 -22.80 -4.83 -6.98
CA ARG A 24 -24.25 -4.97 -7.19
C ARG A 24 -25.00 -4.86 -5.86
N GLY A 25 -26.26 -4.43 -5.92
CA GLY A 25 -27.16 -4.37 -4.77
C GLY A 25 -27.10 -3.06 -3.96
N LEU A 26 -26.49 -2.01 -4.52
CA LEU A 26 -26.43 -0.67 -3.95
C LEU A 26 -27.09 0.34 -4.88
N ASP A 27 -27.75 1.35 -4.30
CA ASP A 27 -28.32 2.47 -5.06
C ASP A 27 -27.26 3.51 -5.46
N SER A 28 -26.10 3.49 -4.80
CA SER A 28 -24.96 4.36 -5.05
C SER A 28 -23.87 3.66 -5.86
N PRO A 29 -23.16 4.37 -6.76
CA PRO A 29 -22.05 3.77 -7.52
C PRO A 29 -20.88 3.44 -6.60
N LEU A 30 -20.63 2.15 -6.40
CA LEU A 30 -19.46 1.61 -5.70
C LEU A 30 -18.77 0.59 -6.59
N PHE A 31 -17.44 0.64 -6.63
CA PHE A 31 -16.61 -0.28 -7.40
C PHE A 31 -15.58 -0.93 -6.48
N GLY A 32 -15.34 -2.22 -6.71
CA GLY A 32 -14.28 -2.98 -6.06
C GLY A 32 -13.12 -3.23 -7.02
N LEU A 33 -11.90 -3.25 -6.49
CA LEU A 33 -10.71 -3.70 -7.19
C LEU A 33 -9.90 -4.59 -6.25
N GLU A 34 -9.85 -5.88 -6.54
CA GLU A 34 -8.99 -6.81 -5.82
C GLU A 34 -7.69 -7.07 -6.60
N ILE A 35 -6.56 -6.79 -5.96
CA ILE A 35 -5.23 -7.04 -6.51
C ILE A 35 -4.69 -8.28 -5.83
N ASN A 36 -4.47 -9.35 -6.59
CA ASN A 36 -3.85 -10.57 -6.09
C ASN A 36 -2.33 -10.49 -6.28
N PRO A 37 -1.54 -10.28 -5.20
CA PRO A 37 -0.09 -10.20 -5.28
C PRO A 37 0.54 -11.54 -5.68
N GLU A 38 -0.05 -12.69 -5.35
CA GLU A 38 0.47 -14.01 -5.71
C GLU A 38 0.31 -14.29 -7.20
N LYS A 39 -0.85 -13.97 -7.78
CA LYS A 39 -1.02 -14.01 -9.25
C LYS A 39 -0.03 -13.09 -9.94
N THR A 40 0.22 -11.92 -9.37
CA THR A 40 1.21 -10.96 -9.88
C THR A 40 2.65 -11.51 -9.80
N LYS A 41 2.99 -12.23 -8.72
CA LYS A 41 4.27 -12.94 -8.56
C LYS A 41 4.41 -14.11 -9.52
N GLU A 42 3.34 -14.87 -9.76
CA GLU A 42 3.31 -15.97 -10.71
C GLU A 42 3.50 -15.45 -12.14
N ASP A 43 2.77 -14.41 -12.52
CA ASP A 43 2.95 -13.72 -13.80
C ASP A 43 4.40 -13.22 -13.91
N PHE A 44 4.95 -12.61 -12.85
CA PHE A 44 6.34 -12.15 -12.81
C PHE A 44 7.36 -13.30 -12.98
N ARG A 45 7.17 -14.43 -12.28
CA ARG A 45 8.03 -15.62 -12.39
C ARG A 45 7.98 -16.21 -13.80
N TYR A 46 6.79 -16.39 -14.35
CA TYR A 46 6.58 -16.89 -15.71
C TYR A 46 7.26 -15.99 -16.74
N ALA A 47 7.17 -14.68 -16.52
CA ALA A 47 7.78 -13.68 -17.38
C ALA A 47 9.30 -13.53 -17.16
N SER A 48 9.84 -13.97 -16.01
CA SER A 48 11.28 -14.07 -15.74
C SER A 48 11.94 -15.24 -16.46
N GLN A 49 11.19 -16.30 -16.73
CA GLN A 49 11.66 -17.45 -17.52
C GLN A 49 11.71 -17.16 -19.02
N ASN A 50 10.94 -16.17 -19.49
CA ASN A 50 10.98 -15.69 -20.87
C ASN A 50 11.86 -14.44 -20.97
N ASN A 51 12.97 -14.50 -21.73
CA ASN A 51 13.83 -13.34 -21.98
C ASN A 51 13.03 -12.17 -22.59
N GLY A 52 12.65 -11.20 -21.76
CA GLY A 52 11.82 -10.03 -22.12
C GLY A 52 10.45 -9.96 -21.45
N GLY A 53 9.97 -11.01 -20.80
CA GLY A 53 8.67 -11.01 -20.12
C GLY A 53 8.63 -10.08 -18.90
N VAL A 54 9.69 -10.08 -18.08
CA VAL A 54 9.82 -9.17 -16.92
C VAL A 54 9.70 -7.71 -17.35
N LYS A 55 10.27 -7.37 -18.51
CA LYS A 55 10.18 -6.03 -19.09
C LYS A 55 8.73 -5.66 -19.37
N ASN A 56 7.97 -6.55 -20.00
CA ASN A 56 6.55 -6.31 -20.31
C ASN A 56 5.66 -6.20 -19.06
N ILE A 57 5.91 -7.00 -18.02
CA ILE A 57 5.13 -6.94 -16.77
C ILE A 57 5.48 -5.69 -15.97
N MET A 58 6.76 -5.38 -15.85
CA MET A 58 7.13 -4.15 -15.17
C MET A 58 6.65 -2.95 -16.00
N ASP A 59 6.72 -2.96 -17.34
CA ASP A 59 6.16 -1.89 -18.20
C ASP A 59 4.64 -1.73 -17.98
N SER A 60 3.87 -2.82 -17.86
CA SER A 60 2.43 -2.76 -17.59
C SER A 60 2.10 -2.24 -16.18
N MET A 61 3.03 -2.38 -15.25
CA MET A 61 2.99 -1.75 -13.92
C MET A 61 3.56 -0.32 -13.92
N GLY A 62 3.94 0.24 -15.07
CA GLY A 62 4.60 1.55 -15.12
C GLY A 62 5.99 1.57 -14.47
N LEU A 63 6.57 0.39 -14.23
CA LEU A 63 7.87 0.11 -13.61
C LEU A 63 8.88 -0.50 -14.59
N GLY A 64 8.60 -0.64 -15.89
CA GLY A 64 9.52 -1.32 -16.82
C GLY A 64 10.87 -0.61 -17.01
N MET A 65 10.95 0.60 -16.48
CA MET A 65 12.15 1.40 -16.26
C MET A 65 13.11 0.76 -15.24
N VAL A 66 12.58 0.04 -14.23
CA VAL A 66 13.36 -0.77 -13.27
C VAL A 66 13.79 -2.09 -13.92
N ALA A 67 12.95 -2.70 -14.76
CA ALA A 67 13.29 -3.92 -15.50
C ALA A 67 14.47 -3.72 -16.44
N GLU A 68 14.48 -2.62 -17.21
CA GLU A 68 15.53 -2.31 -18.18
C GLU A 68 16.90 -2.21 -17.48
N GLN A 69 16.93 -1.67 -16.26
CA GLN A 69 18.15 -1.45 -15.50
C GLN A 69 18.61 -2.66 -14.66
N LEU A 70 17.67 -3.48 -14.17
CA LEU A 70 17.99 -4.78 -13.57
C LEU A 70 18.42 -5.82 -14.63
N GLY A 71 17.84 -5.73 -15.84
CA GLY A 71 18.19 -6.54 -17.00
C GLY A 71 19.61 -6.28 -17.50
N GLU A 72 20.07 -5.03 -17.50
CA GLU A 72 21.47 -4.67 -17.83
C GLU A 72 22.50 -5.27 -16.87
N LEU A 73 22.13 -5.51 -15.60
CA LEU A 73 23.02 -6.08 -14.59
C LEU A 73 23.15 -7.61 -14.65
N LYS A 74 22.52 -8.28 -15.63
CA LYS A 74 22.39 -9.76 -15.69
C LYS A 74 21.91 -10.36 -14.37
N LEU A 75 21.19 -9.58 -13.56
CA LEU A 75 20.64 -10.02 -12.28
C LEU A 75 19.38 -10.88 -12.49
N ALA A 76 18.98 -11.13 -13.74
CA ALA A 76 17.86 -11.99 -14.11
C ALA A 76 17.99 -13.42 -13.57
N GLU A 77 19.21 -13.94 -13.45
CA GLU A 77 19.48 -15.26 -12.85
C GLU A 77 19.33 -15.27 -11.32
N LEU A 78 19.27 -14.11 -10.67
CA LEU A 78 19.04 -13.94 -9.23
C LEU A 78 17.55 -13.74 -8.89
N LEU A 79 16.65 -13.76 -9.89
CA LEU A 79 15.22 -13.46 -9.79
C LEU A 79 14.31 -14.71 -9.77
N ASP A 80 14.82 -15.91 -9.43
CA ASP A 80 13.96 -17.09 -9.22
C ASP A 80 12.96 -16.89 -8.07
N THR A 81 13.27 -15.97 -7.15
CA THR A 81 12.36 -15.48 -6.12
C THR A 81 11.97 -14.03 -6.38
N PRO A 82 10.66 -13.69 -6.27
CA PRO A 82 10.24 -12.30 -6.38
C PRO A 82 10.98 -11.46 -5.33
N PRO A 83 11.52 -10.28 -5.73
CA PRO A 83 12.33 -9.48 -4.82
C PRO A 83 11.49 -9.02 -3.62
N PRO A 84 12.07 -8.96 -2.41
CA PRO A 84 11.40 -8.38 -1.26
C PRO A 84 11.02 -6.92 -1.58
N GLY A 85 9.76 -6.54 -1.35
CA GLY A 85 9.23 -5.22 -1.74
C GLY A 85 8.36 -5.22 -3.01
N LEU A 86 8.20 -6.35 -3.71
CA LEU A 86 7.38 -6.43 -4.92
C LEU A 86 5.90 -6.11 -4.63
N ASP A 87 5.37 -6.60 -3.51
CA ASP A 87 3.97 -6.37 -3.11
C ASP A 87 3.72 -4.86 -2.90
N GLU A 88 4.66 -4.18 -2.25
CA GLU A 88 4.64 -2.74 -2.06
C GLU A 88 4.87 -1.95 -3.36
N ALA A 89 5.68 -2.46 -4.29
CA ALA A 89 5.88 -1.83 -5.59
C ALA A 89 4.63 -1.90 -6.48
N VAL A 90 3.94 -3.05 -6.47
CA VAL A 90 2.66 -3.25 -7.18
C VAL A 90 1.59 -2.34 -6.59
N ALA A 91 1.60 -2.15 -5.26
CA ALA A 91 0.71 -1.22 -4.57
C ALA A 91 0.88 0.21 -5.02
N ILE A 92 2.12 0.71 -5.00
CA ILE A 92 2.44 2.06 -5.44
C ILE A 92 2.11 2.25 -6.91
N SER A 93 2.45 1.28 -7.74
CA SER A 93 2.11 1.31 -9.17
C SER A 93 0.61 1.53 -9.39
N LYS A 94 -0.23 0.84 -8.62
CA LYS A 94 -1.69 1.01 -8.73
C LYS A 94 -2.13 2.37 -8.22
N VAL A 95 -1.61 2.85 -7.10
CA VAL A 95 -1.84 4.23 -6.63
C VAL A 95 -1.48 5.24 -7.72
N MET A 96 -0.36 5.05 -8.41
CA MET A 96 0.03 5.91 -9.54
C MET A 96 -0.97 5.84 -10.70
N GLN A 97 -1.45 4.65 -11.05
CA GLN A 97 -2.48 4.50 -12.08
C GLN A 97 -3.77 5.24 -11.67
N PHE A 98 -4.18 5.18 -10.41
CA PHE A 98 -5.34 5.92 -9.89
C PHE A 98 -5.17 7.45 -9.98
N VAL A 99 -3.93 7.95 -9.81
CA VAL A 99 -3.63 9.38 -9.89
C VAL A 99 -3.55 9.86 -11.34
N ASP A 100 -2.94 9.08 -12.22
CA ASP A 100 -2.56 9.53 -13.57
C ASP A 100 -3.56 9.12 -14.67
N SER A 101 -4.38 8.07 -14.48
CA SER A 101 -5.26 7.55 -15.54
C SER A 101 -6.64 8.24 -15.54
N PRO A 102 -7.11 8.75 -16.71
CA PRO A 102 -8.45 9.33 -16.86
C PRO A 102 -9.57 8.37 -16.46
N GLU A 103 -9.34 7.06 -16.56
CA GLU A 103 -10.30 6.02 -16.18
C GLU A 103 -10.73 6.14 -14.70
N TYR A 104 -9.83 6.59 -13.84
CA TYR A 104 -10.11 6.75 -12.41
C TYR A 104 -10.58 8.17 -12.04
N SER A 105 -10.60 9.11 -12.98
CA SER A 105 -11.07 10.49 -12.74
C SER A 105 -12.55 10.58 -12.36
N MET A 106 -13.33 9.52 -12.60
CA MET A 106 -14.73 9.42 -12.21
C MET A 106 -14.94 9.24 -10.69
N PHE A 107 -13.91 8.88 -9.93
CA PHE A 107 -14.03 8.61 -8.49
C PHE A 107 -13.80 9.85 -7.64
N THR A 108 -14.72 10.13 -6.72
CA THR A 108 -14.59 11.25 -5.75
C THR A 108 -13.85 10.84 -4.47
N ARG A 109 -13.83 9.54 -4.17
CA ARG A 109 -13.24 8.94 -2.99
C ARG A 109 -12.70 7.56 -3.36
N ILE A 110 -11.55 7.23 -2.79
CA ILE A 110 -10.91 5.91 -2.94
C ILE A 110 -10.56 5.43 -1.54
N VAL A 111 -10.90 4.18 -1.22
CA VAL A 111 -10.56 3.53 0.05
C VAL A 111 -9.58 2.42 -0.25
N PHE A 112 -8.39 2.51 0.34
CA PHE A 112 -7.37 1.48 0.24
C PHE A 112 -7.43 0.58 1.46
N ASP A 113 -7.77 -0.69 1.24
CA ASP A 113 -7.56 -1.73 2.24
C ASP A 113 -6.12 -2.24 2.14
N THR A 114 -5.31 -1.92 3.15
CA THR A 114 -3.87 -2.16 3.15
C THR A 114 -3.50 -3.43 3.90
N ALA A 115 -2.40 -4.06 3.48
CA ALA A 115 -1.78 -5.17 4.21
C ALA A 115 -1.47 -4.82 5.69
N PRO A 116 -1.12 -5.82 6.53
CA PRO A 116 -0.80 -5.60 7.94
C PRO A 116 0.29 -4.55 8.18
N THR A 117 0.32 -4.01 9.39
CA THR A 117 1.12 -2.85 9.86
C THR A 117 2.53 -2.73 9.26
N GLY A 118 3.31 -3.81 9.29
CA GLY A 118 4.69 -3.81 8.78
C GLY A 118 4.82 -3.59 7.27
N HIS A 119 3.90 -4.12 6.47
CA HIS A 119 3.91 -3.96 5.01
C HIS A 119 3.49 -2.55 4.61
N THR A 120 2.51 -1.98 5.32
CA THR A 120 2.04 -0.62 5.07
C THR A 120 3.11 0.43 5.38
N LEU A 121 3.90 0.26 6.44
CA LEU A 121 5.03 1.17 6.70
C LEU A 121 6.12 1.06 5.65
N ARG A 122 6.42 -0.17 5.16
CA ARG A 122 7.38 -0.35 4.05
C ARG A 122 6.89 0.34 2.79
N LEU A 123 5.61 0.18 2.46
CA LEU A 123 4.94 0.86 1.35
C LEU A 123 5.13 2.38 1.40
N LEU A 124 4.86 2.99 2.55
CA LEU A 124 4.98 4.44 2.75
C LEU A 124 6.44 4.94 2.71
N SER A 125 7.39 4.10 3.11
CA SER A 125 8.83 4.42 3.06
C SER A 125 9.47 4.19 1.68
N LEU A 126 8.84 3.40 0.82
CA LEU A 126 9.39 2.96 -0.46
C LEU A 126 9.69 4.13 -1.42
N PRO A 127 8.84 5.18 -1.55
CA PRO A 127 9.16 6.35 -2.36
C PRO A 127 10.47 7.04 -1.95
N ASN A 128 10.71 7.19 -0.63
CA ASN A 128 11.93 7.82 -0.11
C ASN A 128 13.16 6.95 -0.38
N PHE A 129 13.03 5.63 -0.22
CA PHE A 129 14.08 4.68 -0.53
C PHE A 129 14.44 4.68 -2.03
N MET A 130 13.43 4.70 -2.91
CA MET A 130 13.61 4.76 -4.35
C MET A 130 14.26 6.08 -4.79
N ASP A 131 13.80 7.22 -4.28
CA ASP A 131 14.39 8.54 -4.55
C ASP A 131 15.88 8.58 -4.22
N ALA A 132 16.26 8.08 -3.03
CA ALA A 132 17.66 8.02 -2.60
C ALA A 132 18.50 7.08 -3.47
N SER A 133 17.93 5.95 -3.87
CA SER A 133 18.60 4.95 -4.72
C SER A 133 18.84 5.48 -6.13
N ILE A 134 17.81 6.07 -6.75
CA ILE A 134 17.90 6.74 -8.05
C ILE A 134 18.95 7.86 -7.99
N GLY A 135 18.94 8.68 -6.95
CA GLY A 135 19.92 9.75 -6.76
C GLY A 135 21.37 9.25 -6.69
N LYS A 136 21.63 8.10 -6.05
CA LYS A 136 22.97 7.46 -6.02
C LYS A 136 23.38 6.96 -7.40
N ILE A 137 22.46 6.30 -8.11
CA ILE A 137 22.70 5.80 -9.47
C ILE A 137 23.04 6.95 -10.42
N MET A 138 22.28 8.05 -10.37
CA MET A 138 22.55 9.25 -11.17
C MET A 138 23.93 9.85 -10.86
N LYS A 139 24.31 9.95 -9.59
CA LYS A 139 25.66 10.41 -9.20
C LYS A 139 26.76 9.50 -9.74
N MET A 140 26.54 8.18 -9.71
CA MET A 140 27.49 7.21 -10.24
C MET A 140 27.61 7.33 -11.76
N LYS A 141 26.50 7.44 -12.49
CA LYS A 141 26.49 7.70 -13.95
C LYS A 141 27.23 8.99 -14.31
N LYS A 142 26.99 10.10 -13.59
CA LYS A 142 27.70 11.36 -13.81
C LYS A 142 29.21 11.22 -13.61
N LYS A 143 29.65 10.48 -12.60
CA LYS A 143 31.08 10.19 -12.38
C LYS A 143 31.68 9.36 -13.51
N ILE A 144 31.00 8.30 -13.95
CA ILE A 144 31.45 7.46 -15.07
C ILE A 144 31.52 8.28 -16.37
N ALA A 145 30.49 9.07 -16.67
CA ALA A 145 30.44 9.95 -17.83
C ALA A 145 31.58 10.98 -17.81
N SER A 146 31.88 11.57 -16.65
CA SER A 146 33.00 12.51 -16.51
C SER A 146 34.37 11.84 -16.72
N ALA A 147 34.51 10.59 -16.27
CA ALA A 147 35.74 9.81 -16.45
C ALA A 147 35.92 9.39 -17.92
N THR A 148 34.85 8.97 -18.60
CA THR A 148 34.92 8.63 -20.02
C THR A 148 35.11 9.86 -20.91
N SER A 149 34.53 11.02 -20.57
CA SER A 149 34.81 12.27 -21.28
C SER A 149 36.26 12.73 -21.13
N ALA A 150 36.86 12.55 -19.94
CA ALA A 150 38.28 12.83 -19.72
C ALA A 150 39.18 11.88 -20.54
N ILE A 151 38.81 10.60 -20.64
CA ILE A 151 39.53 9.62 -21.47
C ILE A 151 39.34 9.93 -22.98
N LYS A 152 38.14 10.34 -23.42
CA LYS A 152 37.86 10.78 -24.81
C LYS A 152 38.75 11.96 -25.20
N SER A 153 38.93 12.93 -24.30
CA SER A 153 39.81 14.09 -24.50
C SER A 153 41.28 13.73 -24.65
N VAL A 154 41.73 12.59 -24.11
CA VAL A 154 43.14 12.18 -24.09
C VAL A 154 43.46 11.12 -25.15
N PHE A 155 42.50 10.25 -25.48
CA PHE A 155 42.73 9.07 -26.33
C PHE A 155 42.04 9.08 -27.71
N GLY A 156 41.25 10.11 -28.04
CA GLY A 156 40.79 10.39 -29.41
C GLY A 156 39.94 9.32 -30.10
N LYS A 157 39.60 8.20 -29.44
CA LYS A 157 38.76 7.14 -30.01
C LYS A 157 37.29 7.40 -29.74
N GLU A 158 36.51 7.46 -30.82
CA GLU A 158 35.05 7.39 -30.77
C GLU A 158 34.62 6.00 -30.30
N GLN A 159 34.22 5.89 -29.04
CA GLN A 159 33.34 4.83 -28.57
C GLN A 159 31.92 5.39 -28.47
N PRO A 160 30.88 4.54 -28.65
CA PRO A 160 29.49 4.97 -28.60
C PRO A 160 29.20 5.66 -27.27
N SER A 161 28.56 6.82 -27.35
CA SER A 161 28.17 7.63 -26.22
C SER A 161 27.25 6.85 -25.28
N LEU A 162 27.80 6.40 -24.13
CA LEU A 162 27.00 5.99 -22.97
C LEU A 162 26.21 7.17 -22.35
N ALA A 163 26.38 8.38 -22.89
CA ALA A 163 25.89 9.64 -22.32
C ALA A 163 24.46 10.03 -22.73
N GLU A 164 23.90 9.44 -23.79
CA GLU A 164 22.55 9.79 -24.28
C GLU A 164 21.48 8.70 -23.98
N GLY A 165 21.82 7.74 -23.12
CA GLY A 165 20.88 6.75 -22.59
C GLY A 165 20.25 7.15 -21.23
N PRO A 166 19.40 6.29 -20.65
CA PRO A 166 18.11 6.50 -19.96
C PRO A 166 18.11 7.40 -18.70
N THR A 167 18.60 8.63 -18.79
CA THR A 167 18.58 9.59 -17.67
C THR A 167 17.19 10.19 -17.45
N ASP A 168 16.50 10.57 -18.53
CA ASP A 168 15.13 11.10 -18.50
C ASP A 168 14.12 10.12 -17.90
N LYS A 169 14.30 8.82 -18.16
CA LYS A 169 13.44 7.78 -17.58
C LYS A 169 13.64 7.71 -16.06
N LEU A 170 14.88 7.64 -15.57
CA LEU A 170 15.13 7.63 -14.12
C LEU A 170 14.56 8.88 -13.42
N GLU A 171 14.63 10.03 -14.08
CA GLU A 171 14.02 11.28 -13.62
C GLU A 171 12.48 11.18 -13.56
N GLN A 172 11.83 10.64 -14.59
CA GLN A 172 10.37 10.44 -14.61
C GLN A 172 9.89 9.48 -13.51
N LEU A 173 10.59 8.37 -13.27
CA LEU A 173 10.25 7.44 -12.18
C LEU A 173 10.38 8.13 -10.82
N ARG A 174 11.43 8.93 -10.65
CA ARG A 174 11.67 9.72 -9.44
C ARG A 174 10.56 10.73 -9.20
N GLU A 175 10.14 11.47 -10.23
CA GLU A 175 9.04 12.42 -10.16
C GLU A 175 7.71 11.74 -9.79
N ARG A 176 7.43 10.59 -10.41
CA ARG A 176 6.23 9.79 -10.09
C ARG A 176 6.23 9.31 -8.63
N MET A 177 7.36 8.81 -8.13
CA MET A 177 7.50 8.40 -6.73
C MET A 177 7.34 9.60 -5.77
N ALA A 178 7.85 10.77 -6.15
CA ALA A 178 7.64 12.00 -5.39
C ALA A 178 6.15 12.37 -5.32
N LYS A 179 5.41 12.31 -6.43
CA LYS A 179 3.95 12.54 -6.45
C LYS A 179 3.20 11.61 -5.50
N VAL A 180 3.51 10.31 -5.51
CA VAL A 180 2.86 9.34 -4.61
C VAL A 180 3.15 9.66 -3.15
N ARG A 181 4.40 9.97 -2.83
CA ARG A 181 4.80 10.37 -1.47
C ARG A 181 4.04 11.63 -1.02
N ASP A 182 3.95 12.61 -1.91
CA ASP A 182 3.33 13.88 -1.60
C ASP A 182 1.80 13.70 -1.43
N LEU A 183 1.17 12.83 -2.23
CA LEU A 183 -0.21 12.40 -2.04
C LEU A 183 -0.44 11.79 -0.65
N PHE A 184 0.38 10.83 -0.22
CA PHE A 184 0.24 10.22 1.11
C PHE A 184 0.43 11.20 2.28
N ARG A 185 1.04 12.35 2.02
CA ARG A 185 1.29 13.43 3.01
C ARG A 185 0.29 14.58 2.90
N ASP A 186 -0.60 14.56 1.92
CA ASP A 186 -1.60 15.60 1.70
C ASP A 186 -2.74 15.45 2.72
N SER A 187 -2.84 16.41 3.64
CA SER A 187 -3.86 16.42 4.69
C SER A 187 -5.27 16.80 4.23
N GLU A 188 -5.40 17.36 3.02
CA GLU A 188 -6.66 17.78 2.41
C GLU A 188 -7.28 16.63 1.62
N THR A 189 -6.47 15.86 0.88
CA THR A 189 -6.96 14.78 0.01
C THR A 189 -6.84 13.39 0.62
N THR A 190 -5.95 13.19 1.58
CA THR A 190 -5.63 11.87 2.12
C THR A 190 -5.81 11.81 3.63
N GLU A 191 -6.32 10.67 4.08
CA GLU A 191 -6.45 10.36 5.49
C GLU A 191 -6.19 8.87 5.70
N PHE A 192 -5.39 8.57 6.72
CA PHE A 192 -5.17 7.22 7.20
C PHE A 192 -6.05 6.97 8.43
N VAL A 193 -6.72 5.81 8.45
CA VAL A 193 -7.57 5.38 9.57
C VAL A 193 -6.97 4.12 10.17
N ILE A 194 -6.66 4.15 11.46
CA ILE A 194 -6.16 2.96 12.16
C ILE A 194 -7.36 2.14 12.61
N VAL A 195 -7.37 0.84 12.32
CA VAL A 195 -8.34 -0.11 12.84
C VAL A 195 -7.62 -1.07 13.78
N THR A 196 -8.16 -1.24 14.99
CA THR A 196 -7.58 -2.10 16.03
C THR A 196 -8.65 -2.90 16.74
N ILE A 197 -8.24 -3.83 17.61
CA ILE A 197 -9.14 -4.57 18.51
C ILE A 197 -8.82 -4.21 19.97
N PRO A 198 -9.76 -4.30 20.91
CA PRO A 198 -9.58 -3.88 22.31
C PRO A 198 -8.75 -4.89 23.11
N THR A 199 -7.49 -5.08 22.73
CA THR A 199 -6.50 -5.89 23.44
C THR A 199 -5.24 -5.06 23.70
N VAL A 200 -4.59 -5.29 24.85
CA VAL A 200 -3.37 -4.55 25.24
C VAL A 200 -2.27 -4.62 24.18
N MET A 201 -2.11 -5.78 23.55
CA MET A 201 -1.12 -5.98 22.49
C MET A 201 -1.43 -5.11 21.26
N ALA A 202 -2.67 -5.19 20.77
CA ALA A 202 -3.10 -4.43 19.58
C ALA A 202 -3.05 -2.91 19.82
N VAL A 203 -3.38 -2.44 21.02
CA VAL A 203 -3.25 -1.02 21.40
C VAL A 203 -1.80 -0.56 21.31
N ARG A 204 -0.86 -1.32 21.90
CA ARG A 204 0.57 -0.99 21.84
C ARG A 204 1.13 -1.02 20.43
N GLU A 205 0.66 -1.94 19.60
CA GLU A 205 1.03 -1.98 18.18
C GLU A 205 0.49 -0.77 17.42
N SER A 206 -0.77 -0.40 17.67
CA SER A 206 -1.43 0.76 17.07
C SER A 206 -0.74 2.08 17.44
N SER A 207 -0.30 2.22 18.70
CA SER A 207 0.48 3.38 19.17
C SER A 207 1.82 3.50 18.44
N ARG A 208 2.57 2.40 18.29
CA ARG A 208 3.82 2.38 17.50
C ARG A 208 3.58 2.68 16.02
N LEU A 209 2.48 2.19 15.45
CA LEU A 209 2.09 2.47 14.07
C LEU A 209 1.82 3.97 13.89
N HIS A 210 1.01 4.57 14.77
CA HIS A 210 0.70 6.00 14.73
C HIS A 210 1.98 6.86 14.81
N ALA A 211 2.89 6.53 15.74
CA ALA A 211 4.17 7.24 15.86
C ALA A 211 5.01 7.16 14.57
N SER A 212 4.98 6.01 13.89
CA SER A 212 5.67 5.79 12.62
C SER A 212 5.02 6.59 11.47
N LEU A 213 3.69 6.58 11.37
CA LEU A 213 2.93 7.35 10.38
C LEU A 213 3.15 8.86 10.56
N LYS A 214 3.15 9.33 11.81
CA LYS A 214 3.44 10.72 12.18
C LYS A 214 4.85 11.13 11.78
N LYS A 215 5.85 10.26 11.95
CA LYS A 215 7.23 10.49 11.48
C LYS A 215 7.30 10.62 9.96
N GLU A 216 6.52 9.83 9.23
CA GLU A 216 6.41 9.91 7.78
C GLU A 216 5.49 11.03 7.28
N LYS A 217 4.91 11.84 8.20
CA LYS A 217 3.98 12.93 7.93
C LYS A 217 2.69 12.48 7.24
N VAL A 218 2.25 11.26 7.49
CA VAL A 218 0.97 10.75 6.99
C VAL A 218 -0.15 11.23 7.93
N PRO A 219 -1.22 11.86 7.42
CA PRO A 219 -2.31 12.37 8.23
C PRO A 219 -3.16 11.22 8.79
N VAL A 220 -3.15 11.04 10.12
CA VAL A 220 -4.02 10.11 10.84
C VAL A 220 -4.96 10.94 11.71
N LYS A 221 -6.28 10.84 11.49
CA LYS A 221 -7.26 11.60 12.30
C LYS A 221 -8.22 10.69 13.08
N ARG A 222 -8.40 9.44 12.65
CA ARG A 222 -9.37 8.50 13.22
C ARG A 222 -8.73 7.18 13.67
N LEU A 223 -9.29 6.63 14.74
CA LEU A 223 -9.01 5.30 15.26
C LEU A 223 -10.33 4.55 15.44
N ILE A 224 -10.47 3.40 14.80
CA ILE A 224 -11.61 2.50 14.96
C ILE A 224 -11.20 1.34 15.85
N VAL A 225 -11.94 1.10 16.93
CA VAL A 225 -11.77 -0.08 17.79
C VAL A 225 -12.89 -1.06 17.46
N ASN A 226 -12.56 -2.11 16.73
CA ASN A 226 -13.48 -3.12 16.25
C ASN A 226 -13.65 -4.26 17.28
N GLN A 227 -14.74 -5.02 17.18
CA GLN A 227 -15.03 -6.21 17.99
C GLN A 227 -15.19 -5.92 19.50
N ILE A 228 -15.82 -4.78 19.84
CA ILE A 228 -16.14 -4.46 21.23
C ILE A 228 -17.33 -5.29 21.70
N LEU A 229 -17.14 -6.07 22.77
CA LEU A 229 -18.20 -6.87 23.37
C LEU A 229 -19.29 -5.96 23.94
N PRO A 230 -20.55 -6.13 23.50
CA PRO A 230 -21.67 -5.41 24.08
C PRO A 230 -21.86 -5.80 25.56
N PRO A 231 -22.58 -4.98 26.35
CA PRO A 231 -22.96 -5.36 27.70
C PRO A 231 -23.71 -6.70 27.69
N SER A 232 -23.25 -7.67 28.47
CA SER A 232 -23.92 -8.96 28.57
C SER A 232 -25.26 -8.78 29.29
N ALA A 233 -26.34 -9.29 28.68
CA ALA A 233 -27.67 -9.33 29.30
C ALA A 233 -27.82 -10.52 30.29
N THR A 234 -26.84 -11.43 30.33
CA THR A 234 -26.85 -12.66 31.13
C THR A 234 -25.70 -12.69 32.13
N ASP A 235 -25.79 -13.56 33.14
CA ASP A 235 -24.75 -13.73 34.16
C ASP A 235 -23.55 -14.57 33.66
N CYS A 236 -23.01 -14.20 32.50
CA CYS A 236 -21.86 -14.86 31.92
C CYS A 236 -20.56 -14.29 32.52
N LYS A 237 -19.97 -15.00 33.49
CA LYS A 237 -18.70 -14.61 34.13
C LYS A 237 -17.54 -14.42 33.14
N PHE A 238 -17.41 -15.29 32.14
CA PHE A 238 -16.36 -15.16 31.13
C PHE A 238 -16.54 -13.89 30.29
N CYS A 239 -17.78 -13.61 29.86
CA CYS A 239 -18.13 -12.45 29.05
C CYS A 239 -17.87 -11.14 29.81
N SER A 240 -18.26 -11.09 31.09
CA SER A 240 -18.02 -9.91 31.94
C SER A 240 -16.53 -9.68 32.19
N MET A 241 -15.75 -10.73 32.42
CA MET A 241 -14.29 -10.63 32.54
C MET A 241 -13.64 -10.16 31.24
N LYS A 242 -14.01 -10.74 30.09
CA LYS A 242 -13.49 -10.32 28.78
C LYS A 242 -13.85 -8.87 28.46
N ARG A 243 -15.08 -8.44 28.73
CA ARG A 243 -15.48 -7.04 28.58
C ARG A 243 -14.66 -6.12 29.48
N LYS A 244 -14.38 -6.52 30.74
CA LYS A 244 -13.51 -5.76 31.63
C LYS A 244 -12.09 -5.62 31.07
N ASP A 245 -11.55 -6.66 30.43
CA ASP A 245 -10.25 -6.58 29.75
C ASP A 245 -10.28 -5.60 28.58
N GLN A 246 -11.36 -5.62 27.78
CA GLN A 246 -11.55 -4.68 26.68
C GLN A 246 -11.70 -3.23 27.17
N MET A 247 -12.44 -2.99 28.26
CA MET A 247 -12.56 -1.65 28.85
C MET A 247 -11.20 -1.11 29.31
N ARG A 248 -10.36 -1.96 29.92
CA ARG A 248 -8.98 -1.57 30.26
C ARG A 248 -8.17 -1.19 29.02
N ALA A 249 -8.33 -1.92 27.91
CA ALA A 249 -7.67 -1.57 26.65
C ALA A 249 -8.19 -0.26 26.05
N LEU A 250 -9.50 0.03 26.16
CA LEU A 250 -10.07 1.33 25.75
C LEU A 250 -9.55 2.48 26.61
N ASP A 251 -9.45 2.29 27.92
CA ASP A 251 -8.87 3.29 28.82
C ASP A 251 -7.39 3.54 28.48
N MET A 252 -6.65 2.48 28.13
CA MET A 252 -5.29 2.62 27.61
C MET A 252 -5.26 3.46 26.33
N ILE A 253 -6.13 3.22 25.36
CA ILE A 253 -6.20 4.04 24.13
C ILE A 253 -6.44 5.52 24.46
N ARG A 254 -7.41 5.81 25.34
CA ARG A 254 -7.78 7.19 25.72
C ARG A 254 -6.66 7.92 26.45
N SER A 255 -5.84 7.19 27.22
CA SER A 255 -4.69 7.75 27.96
C SER A 255 -3.37 7.70 27.20
N ASP A 256 -3.30 7.02 26.05
CA ASP A 256 -2.08 6.85 25.27
C ASP A 256 -1.71 8.18 24.58
N PRO A 257 -0.44 8.62 24.66
CA PRO A 257 -0.02 9.90 24.11
C PRO A 257 -0.10 9.99 22.58
N GLU A 258 -0.05 8.85 21.89
CA GLU A 258 -0.17 8.81 20.43
C GLU A 258 -1.62 8.65 20.00
N LEU A 259 -2.41 7.83 20.68
CA LEU A 259 -3.78 7.49 20.26
C LEU A 259 -4.86 8.40 20.85
N GLY A 260 -4.65 8.97 22.04
CA GLY A 260 -5.68 9.71 22.79
C GLY A 260 -6.16 10.99 22.10
N GLY A 261 -5.39 11.53 21.15
CA GLY A 261 -5.78 12.69 20.33
C GLY A 261 -6.59 12.35 19.08
N LEU A 262 -6.75 11.06 18.74
CA LEU A 262 -7.49 10.63 17.56
C LEU A 262 -8.99 10.57 17.83
N ALA A 263 -9.80 10.85 16.82
CA ALA A 263 -11.24 10.63 16.90
C ALA A 263 -11.53 9.12 16.98
N LEU A 264 -12.01 8.70 18.15
CA LEU A 264 -12.27 7.30 18.46
C LEU A 264 -13.67 6.89 18.01
N THR A 265 -13.75 5.82 17.23
CA THR A 265 -15.00 5.17 16.84
C THR A 265 -15.02 3.74 17.39
N GLU A 266 -16.06 3.40 18.14
CA GLU A 266 -16.23 2.09 18.77
C GLU A 266 -17.18 1.24 17.91
N ALA A 267 -16.69 0.11 17.40
CA ALA A 267 -17.47 -0.82 16.58
C ALA A 267 -17.77 -2.09 17.39
N PRO A 268 -19.06 -2.39 17.66
CA PRO A 268 -19.44 -3.52 18.49
C PRO A 268 -19.22 -4.86 17.76
N LEU A 269 -18.97 -5.91 18.54
CA LEU A 269 -18.98 -7.29 18.07
C LEU A 269 -20.43 -7.74 17.89
N VAL A 270 -20.74 -8.27 16.72
CA VAL A 270 -22.01 -8.89 16.39
C VAL A 270 -21.92 -10.42 16.44
N ASP A 271 -23.06 -11.09 16.56
CA ASP A 271 -23.20 -12.55 16.65
C ASP A 271 -23.30 -13.25 15.28
N VAL A 272 -23.27 -12.47 14.20
CA VAL A 272 -23.28 -12.96 12.81
C VAL A 272 -22.07 -12.46 12.04
N GLU A 273 -21.64 -13.24 11.05
CA GLU A 273 -20.59 -12.81 10.13
C GLU A 273 -21.09 -11.66 9.26
N ILE A 274 -20.30 -10.59 9.14
CA ILE A 274 -20.62 -9.45 8.29
C ILE A 274 -20.17 -9.78 6.86
N ARG A 275 -21.04 -10.45 6.12
CA ARG A 275 -20.84 -10.84 4.71
C ARG A 275 -22.02 -10.40 3.85
N GLY A 276 -21.71 -9.82 2.70
CA GLY A 276 -22.68 -9.30 1.75
C GLY A 276 -23.21 -7.90 2.08
N ILE A 277 -23.86 -7.27 1.09
CA ILE A 277 -24.34 -5.89 1.17
C ILE A 277 -25.26 -5.62 2.37
N PRO A 278 -26.29 -6.43 2.66
CA PRO A 278 -27.19 -6.12 3.76
C PRO A 278 -26.50 -6.10 5.12
N ALA A 279 -25.55 -7.02 5.35
CA ALA A 279 -24.79 -7.08 6.60
C ALA A 279 -23.82 -5.90 6.73
N LEU A 280 -23.15 -5.53 5.64
CA LEU A 280 -22.27 -4.35 5.61
C LEU A 280 -23.05 -3.05 5.88
N GLN A 281 -24.25 -2.90 5.30
CA GLN A 281 -25.13 -1.77 5.59
C GLN A 281 -25.61 -1.76 7.04
N PHE A 282 -25.95 -2.92 7.59
CA PHE A 282 -26.32 -3.07 8.99
C PHE A 282 -25.18 -2.61 9.93
N MET A 283 -23.95 -3.05 9.66
CA MET A 283 -22.77 -2.62 10.42
C MET A 283 -22.51 -1.11 10.25
N GLY A 284 -22.60 -0.58 9.03
CA GLY A 284 -22.43 0.85 8.76
C GLY A 284 -23.42 1.72 9.53
N ASN A 285 -24.70 1.32 9.56
CA ASN A 285 -25.75 1.99 10.32
C ASN A 285 -25.58 1.88 11.84
N MET A 286 -24.77 0.94 12.33
CA MET A 286 -24.49 0.80 13.76
C MET A 286 -23.34 1.72 14.20
N VAL A 287 -22.35 1.91 13.33
CA VAL A 287 -21.10 2.62 13.63
C VAL A 287 -21.19 4.13 13.33
N TRP A 288 -21.88 4.53 12.26
CA TRP A 288 -21.82 5.89 11.70
C TRP A 288 -23.12 6.70 11.83
N LYS A 289 -23.87 6.51 12.92
CA LYS A 289 -25.06 7.32 13.22
C LYS A 289 -24.73 8.75 13.66
#